data_AF-A0A8I0HCH9-F1
#
_entry.id   AF-A0A8I0HCH9-F1
#
_cell.length_a   1.000
_cell.length_b   1.000
_cell.length_c   1.000
_cell.angle_alpha   90.00
_cell.angle_beta   90.00
_cell.angle_gamma   90.00
#
_symmetry.space_group_name_H-M   'P 1'
#
loop_
_entity.id
_entity.type
_entity.pdbx_description
1 polymer ?
#
loop_
_entity_poly.entity_id
_entity_poly.type
_entity_poly.pdbx_seq_one_letter_code
_entity_poly.pdbx_strand_id
1 'polypeptide(L)'
;HFMLKEIFEQPETIENAIRGRIDHEMGTAVLNGMNLTPHDLAQVTRIVIAGCGSSMHAGLVGEYFFEDIAGISTSVEQAAEFRYRNPIIEP
;
A
#
# COMPACT_ATOMS: atom_id res chain seq x y z
N HIS A 1 -5.24 -19.09 22.46
CA HIS A 1 -4.54 -19.09 21.16
C HIS A 1 -4.84 -17.78 20.46
N PHE A 2 -3.94 -16.78 20.55
CA PHE A 2 -4.15 -15.45 19.95
C PHE A 2 -4.18 -15.51 18.42
N MET A 3 -3.30 -16.31 17.81
CA MET A 3 -3.30 -16.52 16.35
C MET A 3 -4.64 -17.00 15.80
N LEU A 4 -5.31 -17.97 16.47
CA LEU A 4 -6.63 -18.44 16.03
C LEU A 4 -7.68 -17.33 16.15
N LYS A 5 -7.63 -16.54 17.23
CA LYS A 5 -8.51 -15.37 17.39
C LYS A 5 -8.30 -14.37 16.24
N GLU A 6 -7.06 -14.00 15.94
CA GLU A 6 -6.70 -13.06 14.88
C GLU A 6 -7.14 -13.53 13.48
N ILE A 7 -7.04 -14.83 13.20
CA ILE A 7 -7.53 -15.41 11.94
C ILE A 7 -9.05 -15.22 11.80
N PHE A 8 -9.81 -15.44 12.88
CA PHE A 8 -11.27 -15.27 12.86
C PHE A 8 -11.71 -13.80 12.91
N GLU A 9 -10.85 -12.88 13.38
CA GLU A 9 -11.12 -11.43 13.43
C GLU A 9 -10.82 -10.71 12.10
N GLN A 10 -10.30 -11.41 11.08
CA GLN A 10 -9.99 -10.80 9.77
C GLN A 10 -11.17 -10.03 9.14
N PRO A 11 -12.42 -10.52 9.15
CA PRO A 11 -13.54 -9.78 8.55
C PRO A 11 -13.73 -8.39 9.16
N GLU A 12 -13.74 -8.31 10.51
CA GLU A 12 -13.88 -7.05 11.23
C GLU A 12 -12.63 -6.16 11.05
N THR A 13 -11.44 -6.76 11.02
CA THR A 13 -10.18 -6.04 10.80
C THR A 13 -10.17 -5.36 9.43
N ILE A 14 -10.64 -6.05 8.39
CA ILE A 14 -10.75 -5.49 7.04
C ILE A 14 -11.79 -4.36 7.00
N GLU A 15 -12.97 -4.55 7.60
CA GLU A 15 -14.00 -3.50 7.69
C GLU A 15 -13.44 -2.24 8.36
N ASN A 16 -12.74 -2.40 9.48
CA ASN A 16 -12.14 -1.30 10.21
C ASN A 16 -11.02 -0.62 9.41
N ALA A 17 -10.25 -1.35 8.61
CA ALA A 17 -9.18 -0.79 7.78
C ALA A 17 -9.71 0.11 6.64
N ILE A 18 -10.90 -0.15 6.14
CA ILE A 18 -11.56 0.63 5.07
C ILE A 18 -12.60 1.63 5.58
N ARG A 19 -12.99 1.53 6.87
CA ARG A 19 -14.00 2.39 7.50
C ARG A 19 -13.66 3.87 7.32
N GLY A 20 -14.60 4.61 6.71
CA GLY A 20 -14.44 6.05 6.47
C GLY A 20 -13.44 6.42 5.37
N ARG A 21 -12.96 5.44 4.59
CA ARG A 21 -12.01 5.66 3.48
C ARG A 21 -12.62 5.46 2.09
N ILE A 22 -13.93 5.27 2.00
CA ILE A 22 -14.66 5.09 0.75
C ILE A 22 -15.79 6.12 0.72
N ASP A 23 -15.81 6.94 -0.33
CA ASP A 23 -16.95 7.77 -0.69
C ASP A 23 -17.85 6.95 -1.64
N HIS A 24 -18.97 6.48 -1.10
CA HIS A 24 -19.92 5.66 -1.85
C HIS A 24 -20.74 6.45 -2.87
N GLU A 25 -20.88 7.76 -2.70
CA GLU A 25 -21.63 8.61 -3.64
C GLU A 25 -20.77 8.93 -4.87
N MET A 26 -19.50 9.29 -4.66
CA MET A 26 -18.56 9.59 -5.73
C MET A 26 -17.86 8.34 -6.30
N GLY A 27 -17.96 7.19 -5.62
CA GLY A 27 -17.32 5.94 -6.04
C GLY A 27 -15.79 6.02 -5.97
N THR A 28 -15.24 6.74 -5.00
CA THR A 28 -13.79 6.99 -4.88
C THR A 28 -13.27 6.74 -3.46
N ALA A 29 -11.95 6.67 -3.31
CA ALA A 29 -11.31 6.55 -2.01
C ALA A 29 -11.12 7.92 -1.35
N VAL A 30 -11.26 7.96 -0.02
CA VAL A 30 -10.98 9.12 0.82
C VAL A 30 -9.77 8.80 1.69
N LEU A 31 -8.61 9.34 1.32
CA LEU A 31 -7.32 9.05 1.97
C LEU A 31 -6.86 10.22 2.84
N ASN A 32 -7.74 10.65 3.75
CA ASN A 32 -7.42 11.72 4.71
C ASN A 32 -6.23 11.33 5.60
N GLY A 33 -5.35 12.30 5.88
CA GLY A 33 -4.19 12.12 6.75
C GLY A 33 -2.85 11.85 6.05
N MET A 34 -2.83 11.71 4.71
CA MET A 34 -1.58 11.56 3.95
C MET A 34 -0.88 12.90 3.67
N ASN A 35 -1.53 14.04 3.94
CA ASN A 35 -1.05 15.38 3.54
C ASN A 35 -0.70 15.49 2.05
N LEU A 36 -1.40 14.72 1.20
CA LEU A 36 -1.26 14.72 -0.25
C LEU A 36 -2.58 15.17 -0.86
N THR A 37 -2.50 16.06 -1.85
CA THR A 37 -3.64 16.45 -2.66
C THR A 37 -3.87 15.42 -3.78
N PRO A 38 -5.08 15.37 -4.38
CA PRO A 38 -5.30 14.57 -5.58
C PRO A 38 -4.34 14.90 -6.73
N HIS A 39 -3.89 16.16 -6.81
CA HIS A 39 -2.90 16.57 -7.80
C HIS A 39 -1.53 15.91 -7.53
N ASP A 40 -1.08 15.91 -6.28
CA ASP A 40 0.19 15.27 -5.89
C ASP A 40 0.17 13.76 -6.21
N LEU A 41 -0.95 13.09 -5.91
CA LEU A 41 -1.13 11.67 -6.23
C LEU A 41 -1.09 11.41 -7.75
N ALA A 42 -1.66 12.31 -8.54
CA ALA A 42 -1.64 12.19 -10.00
C ALA A 42 -0.26 12.42 -10.62
N GLN A 43 0.69 13.01 -9.90
CA GLN A 43 2.08 13.18 -10.35
C GLN A 43 2.97 11.98 -10.00
N VAL A 44 2.47 11.00 -9.24
CA VAL A 44 3.26 9.80 -8.88
C VAL A 44 3.44 8.92 -10.12
N THR A 45 4.68 8.78 -10.57
CA THR A 45 5.05 7.98 -11.75
C THR A 45 5.72 6.65 -11.38
N ARG A 46 6.17 6.50 -10.13
CA ARG A 46 6.87 5.32 -9.64
C ARG A 46 6.58 5.09 -8.15
N ILE A 47 6.43 3.83 -7.76
CA ILE A 47 6.26 3.41 -6.36
C ILE A 47 7.36 2.42 -5.98
N VAL A 48 8.00 2.64 -4.83
CA VAL A 48 8.94 1.69 -4.23
C VAL A 48 8.41 1.28 -2.86
N ILE A 49 8.07 0.00 -2.70
CA ILE A 49 7.53 -0.56 -1.47
C ILE A 49 8.67 -1.25 -0.71
N ALA A 50 9.14 -0.65 0.39
CA ALA A 50 10.15 -1.25 1.26
C ALA A 50 9.49 -1.97 2.45
N GLY A 51 9.72 -3.28 2.60
CA GLY A 51 9.13 -4.08 3.68
C GLY A 51 9.97 -5.28 4.10
N CYS A 52 9.59 -5.94 5.19
CA CYS A 52 10.21 -7.17 5.69
C CYS A 52 9.15 -8.24 5.98
N GLY A 53 9.52 -9.53 5.86
CA GLY A 53 8.66 -10.64 6.24
C GLY A 53 7.28 -10.56 5.59
N SER A 54 6.21 -10.78 6.35
CA SER A 54 4.83 -10.75 5.84
C SER A 54 4.42 -9.41 5.20
N SER A 55 4.96 -8.28 5.67
CA SER A 55 4.68 -6.97 5.05
C SER A 55 5.28 -6.84 3.65
N MET A 56 6.45 -7.46 3.42
CA MET A 56 7.02 -7.55 2.07
C MET A 56 6.13 -8.39 1.14
N HIS A 57 5.56 -9.49 1.65
CA HIS A 57 4.63 -10.31 0.87
C HIS A 57 3.34 -9.55 0.52
N ALA A 58 2.82 -8.73 1.43
CA ALA A 58 1.72 -7.82 1.12
C ALA A 58 2.11 -6.80 0.04
N GLY A 59 3.34 -6.27 0.10
CA GLY A 59 3.90 -5.40 -0.93
C GLY A 59 3.93 -6.06 -2.32
N LEU A 60 4.33 -7.33 -2.41
CA LEU A 60 4.34 -8.10 -3.66
C LEU A 60 2.94 -8.22 -4.27
N VAL A 61 1.89 -8.38 -3.44
CA VAL A 61 0.50 -8.33 -3.94
C VAL A 61 0.12 -6.91 -4.36
N GLY A 62 0.55 -5.90 -3.60
CA GLY A 62 0.31 -4.49 -3.90
C GLY A 62 0.93 -4.03 -5.22
N GLU A 63 2.10 -4.55 -5.58
CA GLU A 63 2.78 -4.30 -6.86
C GLU A 63 1.85 -4.59 -8.04
N TYR A 64 1.24 -5.78 -8.09
CA TYR A 64 0.24 -6.11 -9.11
C TYR A 64 -0.91 -5.11 -9.13
N PHE A 65 -1.44 -4.69 -7.98
CA PHE A 65 -2.56 -3.74 -7.96
C PHE A 65 -2.17 -2.36 -8.49
N PHE A 66 -1.01 -1.83 -8.12
CA PHE A 66 -0.57 -0.54 -8.61
C PHE A 66 -0.25 -0.56 -10.12
N GLU A 67 0.32 -1.66 -10.61
CA GLU A 67 0.59 -1.81 -12.04
C GLU A 67 -0.69 -2.04 -12.85
N ASP A 68 -1.55 -2.96 -12.44
CA ASP A 68 -2.75 -3.34 -13.20
C ASP A 68 -3.84 -2.27 -13.17
N ILE A 69 -4.02 -1.59 -12.03
CA ILE A 69 -5.13 -0.63 -11.84
C ILE A 69 -4.68 0.79 -12.13
N ALA A 70 -3.51 1.20 -11.65
CA ALA A 70 -3.03 2.58 -11.77
C ALA A 70 -2.02 2.76 -12.92
N GLY A 71 -1.45 1.68 -13.47
CA GLY A 71 -0.43 1.78 -14.51
C GLY A 71 0.88 2.38 -14.03
N ILE A 72 1.15 2.34 -12.73
CA ILE A 72 2.33 2.97 -12.11
C ILE A 72 3.40 1.90 -11.89
N SER A 73 4.58 2.11 -12.46
CA SER A 73 5.73 1.21 -12.27
C SER A 73 6.03 1.05 -10.78
N THR A 74 5.93 -0.18 -10.29
CA THR A 74 6.06 -0.48 -8.88
C THR A 74 7.16 -1.51 -8.66
N SER A 75 7.91 -1.37 -7.57
CA SER A 75 8.93 -2.35 -7.19
C SER A 75 8.89 -2.60 -5.68
N VAL A 76 9.03 -3.86 -5.27
CA VAL A 76 9.09 -4.25 -3.85
C VAL A 76 10.51 -4.61 -3.44
N GLU A 77 10.97 -4.04 -2.34
CA GLU A 77 12.34 -4.16 -1.86
C GLU A 77 12.38 -4.68 -0.42
N GLN A 78 13.29 -5.62 -0.14
CA GLN A 78 13.55 -6.06 1.21
C GLN A 78 14.23 -4.92 1.98
N ALA A 79 13.60 -4.42 3.04
CA ALA A 79 13.97 -3.12 3.60
C ALA A 79 15.39 -3.06 4.18
N ALA A 80 15.92 -4.19 4.68
CA ALA A 80 17.30 -4.23 5.17
C ALA A 80 18.30 -4.10 4.01
N GLU A 81 18.10 -4.81 2.90
CA GLU A 81 18.93 -4.64 1.69
C GLU A 81 18.78 -3.24 1.07
N PHE A 82 17.56 -2.70 1.02
CA PHE A 82 17.30 -1.36 0.47
C PHE A 82 18.08 -0.27 1.21
N ARG A 83 18.23 -0.42 2.53
CA ARG A 83 18.99 0.52 3.37
C ARG A 83 20.49 0.51 3.08
N TYR A 84 21.06 -0.64 2.75
CA TYR A 84 22.52 -0.80 2.62
C TYR A 84 23.03 -0.73 1.18
N ARG A 85 22.14 -0.73 0.18
CA ARG A 85 22.49 -0.42 -1.21
C ARG A 85 22.49 1.09 -1.47
N ASN A 86 22.99 1.52 -2.62
CA ASN A 86 22.84 2.88 -3.11
C ASN A 86 21.69 2.93 -4.14
N PRO A 87 20.41 2.98 -3.71
CA PRO A 87 19.28 2.86 -4.62
C PRO A 87 19.17 4.08 -5.54
N ILE A 88 18.91 3.83 -6.82
CA ILE A 88 18.56 4.90 -7.75
C ILE A 88 17.08 5.26 -7.53
N ILE A 89 16.87 6.33 -6.76
CA ILE A 89 15.57 6.96 -6.57
C ILE A 89 15.52 8.12 -7.55
N GLU A 90 14.74 7.97 -8.61
CA GLU A 90 14.45 9.05 -9.55
C GLU A 90 13.33 9.94 -8.95
N PRO A 91 13.33 11.25 -9.25
CA PRO A 91 12.29 12.18 -8.78
C PRO A 91 10.87 11.80 -9.20
#